data_AF-A0A5J4PHG9-F1
#
_entry.id   AF-A0A5J4PHG9-F1
#
_cell.length_a   1.000
_cell.length_b   1.000
_cell.length_c   1.000
_cell.angle_alpha   90.00
_cell.angle_beta   90.00
_cell.angle_gamma   90.00
#
_symmetry.space_group_name_H-M   'P 1'
#
loop_
_entity.id
_entity.type
_entity.pdbx_description
1 polymer ?
#
loop_
_entity_poly.entity_id
_entity_poly.type
_entity_poly.pdbx_seq_one_letter_code
_entity_poly.pdbx_strand_id
1 'polypeptide(L)'
;MTNEQVSLSRTYRVLKNYPIVVVKPNSLKTDILSENYPELVFESFDDDYFRNLSCYNRLMLSEEFYERFADTCYVLICQLDVYIFKDELKEWCLRDYDYIGAPWLVRPVYRFPLLRFFSWMKKQYCDFFNLPNGQITNFKVGNGGLSLRKVESFLNAAKQLRPVIQHYLSGKRH
;
A
#
# COMPACT_ATOMS: atom_id res chain seq x y z
N MET A 1 21.41 11.57 -10.45
CA MET A 1 20.01 11.47 -9.99
C MET A 1 19.81 10.10 -9.36
N THR A 2 19.22 10.04 -8.17
CA THR A 2 18.88 8.77 -7.52
C THR A 2 17.68 8.12 -8.20
N ASN A 3 17.48 6.81 -8.02
CA ASN A 3 16.30 6.11 -8.56
C ASN A 3 14.99 6.75 -8.05
N GLU A 4 14.97 7.20 -6.81
CA GLU A 4 13.84 7.88 -6.17
C GLU A 4 13.50 9.21 -6.84
N GLN A 5 14.52 10.02 -7.18
CA GLN A 5 14.32 11.28 -7.91
C GLN A 5 13.76 11.04 -9.32
N VAL A 6 14.21 9.97 -9.98
CA VAL A 6 13.69 9.57 -11.29
C VAL A 6 12.22 9.15 -11.19
N SER A 7 11.88 8.32 -10.20
CA SER A 7 10.50 7.91 -9.92
C SER A 7 9.60 9.11 -9.66
N LEU A 8 9.97 9.99 -8.72
CA LEU A 8 9.20 11.20 -8.38
C LEU A 8 9.01 12.11 -9.59
N SER A 9 10.10 12.42 -10.33
CA SER A 9 10.04 13.26 -11.52
C SER A 9 9.14 12.67 -12.60
N ARG A 10 9.12 11.34 -12.73
CA ARG A 10 8.26 10.65 -13.68
C ARG A 10 6.80 10.77 -13.25
N THR A 11 6.49 10.45 -12.00
CA THR A 11 5.14 10.58 -11.43
C THR A 11 4.60 12.00 -11.57
N TYR A 12 5.40 13.00 -11.21
CA TYR A 12 5.06 14.42 -11.35
C TYR A 12 4.66 14.79 -12.78
N ARG A 13 5.43 14.32 -13.78
CA ARG A 13 5.17 14.66 -15.19
C ARG A 13 3.99 13.91 -15.78
N VAL A 14 3.84 12.62 -15.45
CA VAL A 14 2.82 11.74 -16.05
C VAL A 14 1.45 11.99 -15.42
N LEU A 15 1.39 12.17 -14.09
CA LEU A 15 0.14 12.32 -13.35
C LEU A 15 -0.17 13.79 -12.99
N LYS A 16 0.40 14.75 -13.71
CA LYS A 16 0.21 16.20 -13.46
C LYS A 16 -1.25 16.69 -13.47
N ASN A 17 -2.17 15.92 -14.04
CA ASN A 17 -3.58 16.28 -14.13
C ASN A 17 -4.35 16.01 -12.81
N TYR A 18 -3.69 15.40 -11.82
CA TYR A 18 -4.27 15.06 -10.53
C TYR A 18 -3.45 15.71 -9.41
N PRO A 19 -4.05 16.01 -8.25
CA PRO A 19 -3.31 16.45 -7.08
C PRO A 19 -2.27 15.40 -6.68
N ILE A 20 -1.01 15.82 -6.54
CA ILE A 20 0.07 14.93 -6.10
C ILE A 20 0.46 15.31 -4.68
N VAL A 21 0.16 14.42 -3.75
CA VAL A 21 0.38 14.64 -2.32
C VAL A 21 1.57 13.82 -1.84
N VAL A 22 2.55 14.49 -1.26
CA VAL A 22 3.68 13.87 -0.59
C VAL A 22 3.30 13.60 0.86
N VAL A 23 3.12 12.33 1.19
CA VAL A 23 2.89 11.84 2.55
C VAL A 23 4.24 11.67 3.25
N LYS A 24 4.49 12.45 4.31
CA LYS A 24 5.80 12.55 4.95
C LYS A 24 5.74 12.54 6.49
N PRO A 25 6.86 12.26 7.17
CA PRO A 25 6.98 12.54 8.60
C PRO A 25 6.98 14.06 8.87
N ASN A 26 6.61 14.44 10.09
CA ASN A 26 6.67 15.83 10.56
C ASN A 26 8.09 16.39 10.48
N SER A 27 9.10 15.58 10.82
CA SER A 27 10.51 16.00 10.81
C SER A 27 11.11 16.26 9.41
N LEU A 28 10.47 15.80 8.32
CA LEU A 28 11.00 16.01 6.98
C LEU A 28 10.74 17.44 6.50
N LYS A 29 11.83 18.15 6.19
CA LYS A 29 11.79 19.46 5.52
C LYS A 29 11.54 19.29 4.02
N THR A 30 10.72 20.17 3.45
CA THR A 30 10.21 20.05 2.08
C THR A 30 10.68 21.15 1.15
N ASP A 31 11.53 22.08 1.62
CA ASP A 31 11.91 23.29 0.90
C ASP A 31 12.40 22.99 -0.54
N ILE A 32 13.34 22.05 -0.67
CA ILE A 32 13.89 21.61 -1.96
C ILE A 32 12.83 20.96 -2.86
N LEU A 33 11.87 20.23 -2.28
CA LEU A 33 10.81 19.57 -3.04
C LEU A 33 9.80 20.59 -3.56
N SER A 34 9.39 21.56 -2.72
CA SER A 34 8.48 22.63 -3.12
C SER A 34 9.10 23.54 -4.19
N GLU A 35 10.41 23.80 -4.14
CA GLU A 35 11.10 24.59 -5.17
C GLU A 35 11.13 23.88 -6.52
N ASN A 36 11.43 22.57 -6.53
CA ASN A 36 11.56 21.80 -7.77
C ASN A 36 10.21 21.34 -8.36
N TYR A 37 9.19 21.23 -7.51
CA TYR A 37 7.88 20.70 -7.86
C TYR A 37 6.77 21.52 -7.18
N PRO A 38 6.45 22.72 -7.71
CA PRO A 38 5.58 23.70 -7.05
C PRO A 38 4.12 23.25 -6.90
N GLU A 39 3.67 22.25 -7.68
CA GLU A 39 2.30 21.72 -7.60
C GLU A 39 2.15 20.60 -6.55
N LEU A 40 3.23 20.22 -5.84
CA LEU A 40 3.13 19.23 -4.78
C LEU A 40 2.40 19.78 -3.56
N VAL A 41 1.47 18.98 -3.05
CA VAL A 41 0.85 19.18 -1.74
C VAL A 41 1.56 18.27 -0.73
N PHE A 42 1.60 18.67 0.54
CA PHE A 42 2.30 17.93 1.58
C PHE A 42 1.36 17.61 2.74
N GLU A 43 1.27 16.33 3.09
CA GLU A 43 0.52 15.85 4.26
C GLU A 43 1.50 15.23 5.25
N SER A 44 1.51 15.78 6.47
CA SER A 44 2.44 15.34 7.51
C SER A 44 1.75 14.42 8.50
N PHE A 45 2.41 13.32 8.84
CA PHE A 45 1.97 12.36 9.84
C PHE A 45 3.08 12.17 10.89
N ASP A 46 2.72 11.52 12.00
CA ASP A 46 3.67 11.17 13.05
C ASP A 46 4.89 10.43 12.48
N ASP A 47 6.08 10.87 12.89
CA ASP A 47 7.37 10.30 12.49
C ASP A 47 7.45 8.79 12.73
N ASP A 48 6.72 8.31 13.75
CA ASP A 48 6.64 6.91 14.13
C ASP A 48 6.12 6.02 13.02
N TYR A 49 5.28 6.53 12.12
CA TYR A 49 4.77 5.78 10.98
C TYR A 49 5.85 5.46 9.93
N PHE A 50 6.96 6.20 9.91
CA PHE A 50 7.99 6.09 8.87
C PHE A 50 9.25 5.35 9.33
N ARG A 51 9.30 4.87 10.59
CA ARG A 51 10.48 4.20 11.16
C ARG A 51 10.79 2.84 10.53
N ASN A 52 9.76 2.09 10.13
CA ASN A 52 9.91 0.75 9.55
C ASN A 52 8.61 0.29 8.85
N LEU A 53 8.66 -0.86 8.20
CA LEU A 53 7.55 -1.43 7.44
C LEU A 53 6.30 -1.70 8.28
N SER A 54 6.44 -2.13 9.55
CA SER A 54 5.30 -2.39 10.44
C SER A 54 4.57 -1.08 10.78
N CYS A 55 5.33 -0.04 11.11
CA CYS A 55 4.78 1.29 11.34
C CYS A 55 4.10 1.86 10.09
N TYR A 56 4.68 1.67 8.90
CA TYR A 56 4.05 2.10 7.65
C TYR A 56 2.72 1.37 7.41
N ASN A 57 2.68 0.06 7.64
CA ASN A 57 1.44 -0.71 7.52
C ASN A 57 0.38 -0.23 8.51
N ARG A 58 0.77 0.24 9.70
CA ARG A 58 -0.16 0.85 10.66
C ARG A 58 -0.80 2.12 10.07
N LEU A 59 -0.03 2.97 9.39
CA LEU A 59 -0.58 4.15 8.71
C LEU A 59 -1.53 3.75 7.57
N MET A 60 -1.14 2.77 6.76
CA MET A 60 -1.95 2.29 5.62
C MET A 60 -3.26 1.60 6.03
N LEU A 61 -3.43 1.27 7.31
CA LEU A 61 -4.61 0.64 7.87
C LEU A 61 -5.34 1.54 8.87
N SER A 62 -4.88 2.79 9.05
CA SER A 62 -5.49 3.72 10.00
C SER A 62 -6.64 4.49 9.38
N GLU A 63 -7.67 4.77 10.18
CA GLU A 63 -8.75 5.69 9.81
C GLU A 63 -8.17 7.08 9.50
N GLU A 64 -7.21 7.53 10.33
CA GLU A 64 -6.53 8.83 10.21
C GLU A 64 -6.00 9.10 8.80
N PHE A 65 -5.40 8.10 8.14
CA PHE A 65 -4.88 8.28 6.79
C PHE A 65 -5.99 8.57 5.79
N TYR A 66 -7.06 7.78 5.80
CA TYR A 66 -8.15 7.90 4.83
C TYR A 66 -9.05 9.10 5.11
N GLU A 67 -9.15 9.54 6.36
CA GLU A 67 -9.87 10.78 6.72
C GLU A 67 -9.24 12.03 6.11
N ARG A 68 -7.91 12.05 5.89
CA ARG A 68 -7.23 13.17 5.21
C ARG A 68 -7.61 13.31 3.74
N PHE A 69 -8.12 12.25 3.11
CA PHE A 69 -8.48 12.21 1.69
C PHE A 69 -9.97 11.95 1.47
N ALA A 70 -10.81 12.19 2.49
CA ALA A 70 -12.24 11.87 2.48
C ALA A 70 -13.04 12.64 1.42
N ASP A 71 -12.48 13.73 0.88
CA ASP A 71 -13.02 14.53 -0.22
C ASP A 71 -12.73 13.92 -1.61
N THR A 72 -11.99 12.81 -1.68
CA THR A 72 -11.65 12.13 -2.93
C THR A 72 -12.24 10.71 -2.97
N CYS A 73 -12.59 10.24 -4.16
CA CYS A 73 -13.09 8.87 -4.32
C CYS A 73 -11.97 7.82 -4.23
N TYR A 74 -10.79 8.17 -4.73
CA TYR A 74 -9.67 7.25 -4.93
C TYR A 74 -8.33 7.89 -4.57
N VAL A 75 -7.46 7.10 -3.94
CA VAL A 75 -6.05 7.43 -3.71
C VAL A 75 -5.18 6.40 -4.42
N LEU A 76 -4.28 6.88 -5.28
CA LEU A 76 -3.19 6.09 -5.85
C LEU A 76 -1.95 6.26 -4.97
N ILE A 77 -1.58 5.22 -4.23
CA ILE A 77 -0.33 5.17 -3.47
C ILE A 77 0.80 4.82 -4.44
N CYS A 78 1.77 5.72 -4.59
CA CYS A 78 2.99 5.51 -5.38
C CYS A 78 4.22 5.66 -4.48
N GLN A 79 4.94 4.56 -4.29
CA GLN A 79 6.25 4.55 -3.63
C GLN A 79 7.36 4.89 -4.63
N LEU A 80 8.51 5.36 -4.13
CA LEU A 80 9.62 5.86 -4.96
C LEU A 80 10.45 4.75 -5.63
N ASP A 81 10.05 3.49 -5.48
CA ASP A 81 10.57 2.32 -6.18
C ASP A 81 9.75 1.93 -7.42
N VAL A 82 8.73 2.74 -7.78
CA VAL A 82 7.85 2.53 -8.93
C VAL A 82 8.20 3.45 -10.10
N TYR A 83 7.94 2.99 -11.33
CA TYR A 83 8.04 3.82 -12.54
C TYR A 83 6.72 3.84 -13.32
N ILE A 84 6.09 5.01 -13.44
CA ILE A 84 4.81 5.17 -14.14
C ILE A 84 5.06 5.39 -15.63
N PHE A 85 4.59 4.47 -16.47
CA PHE A 85 4.79 4.55 -17.92
C PHE A 85 3.79 5.48 -18.59
N LYS A 86 2.51 5.42 -18.20
CA LYS A 86 1.39 6.11 -18.86
C LYS A 86 0.35 6.55 -17.83
N ASP A 87 -0.40 7.60 -18.15
CA ASP A 87 -1.56 8.02 -17.38
C ASP A 87 -2.81 7.29 -17.91
N GLU A 88 -3.23 6.27 -17.17
CA GLU A 88 -4.49 5.53 -17.38
C GLU A 88 -5.36 5.61 -16.11
N LEU A 89 -5.04 6.53 -15.17
CA LEU A 89 -5.60 6.52 -13.82
C LEU A 89 -7.12 6.69 -13.84
N LYS A 90 -7.64 7.60 -14.67
CA LYS A 90 -9.08 7.80 -14.86
C LYS A 90 -9.79 6.53 -15.31
N GLU A 91 -9.20 5.78 -16.25
CA GLU A 91 -9.80 4.52 -16.73
C GLU A 91 -9.88 3.48 -15.63
N TRP A 92 -8.85 3.39 -14.78
CA TRP A 92 -8.84 2.49 -13.63
C TRP A 92 -9.88 2.87 -12.57
N CYS A 93 -10.03 4.17 -12.27
CA CYS A 93 -11.07 4.66 -11.36
C CYS A 93 -12.49 4.35 -11.87
N LEU A 94 -12.71 4.44 -13.19
CA LEU A 94 -14.01 4.14 -13.81
C LEU A 94 -14.41 2.64 -13.73
N ARG A 95 -13.47 1.73 -13.45
CA ARG A 95 -13.78 0.31 -13.27
C ARG A 95 -14.41 -0.01 -11.91
N ASP A 96 -14.46 0.96 -11.01
CA ASP A 96 -15.15 0.88 -9.71
C ASP A 96 -14.69 -0.28 -8.80
N TYR A 97 -13.40 -0.65 -8.87
CA TYR A 97 -12.82 -1.61 -7.93
C TYR A 97 -12.50 -0.92 -6.60
N ASP A 98 -12.71 -1.61 -5.48
CA ASP A 98 -12.31 -1.11 -4.16
C ASP A 98 -10.79 -1.03 -3.98
N TYR A 99 -10.07 -1.98 -4.58
CA TYR A 99 -8.63 -2.11 -4.46
C TYR A 99 -7.99 -2.70 -5.72
N ILE A 100 -6.92 -2.07 -6.19
CA ILE A 100 -6.05 -2.57 -7.27
C ILE A 100 -4.61 -2.54 -6.77
N GLY A 101 -3.89 -3.65 -6.91
CA GLY A 101 -2.50 -3.75 -6.48
C GLY A 101 -1.77 -4.89 -7.18
N ALA A 102 -0.48 -5.01 -6.89
CA ALA A 102 0.38 -6.00 -7.53
C ALA A 102 -0.02 -7.44 -7.14
N PRO A 103 -0.10 -8.39 -8.10
CA PRO A 103 -0.48 -9.76 -7.80
C PRO A 103 0.63 -10.50 -7.04
N TRP A 104 0.24 -11.25 -6.01
CA TRP A 104 1.10 -12.21 -5.34
C TRP A 104 1.02 -13.58 -6.02
N LEU A 105 1.90 -13.75 -7.01
CA LEU A 105 1.99 -14.97 -7.81
C LEU A 105 2.57 -16.11 -6.99
N VAL A 106 1.93 -17.28 -7.07
CA VAL A 106 2.44 -18.50 -6.45
C VAL A 106 3.61 -19.03 -7.26
N ARG A 107 4.72 -19.33 -6.57
CA ARG A 107 5.91 -19.91 -7.21
C ARG A 107 5.54 -21.25 -7.86
N PRO A 108 6.00 -21.53 -9.10
CA PRO A 108 5.70 -22.78 -9.80
C PRO A 108 6.12 -24.04 -9.05
N VAL A 109 7.10 -23.93 -8.16
CA VAL A 109 7.62 -25.03 -7.32
C VAL A 109 6.55 -25.67 -6.42
N TYR A 110 5.48 -24.95 -6.08
CA TYR A 110 4.36 -25.50 -5.31
C TYR A 110 3.40 -26.36 -6.15
N ARG A 111 3.68 -26.56 -7.44
CA ARG A 111 2.97 -27.56 -8.27
C ARG A 111 3.42 -29.00 -7.99
N PHE A 112 4.59 -29.20 -7.38
CA PHE A 112 5.07 -30.54 -7.07
C PHE A 112 4.27 -31.19 -5.92
N PRO A 113 3.84 -32.45 -6.04
CA PRO A 113 2.89 -33.08 -5.11
C PRO A 113 3.39 -33.16 -3.66
N LEU A 114 4.69 -33.43 -3.45
CA LEU A 114 5.30 -33.46 -2.11
C LEU A 114 5.25 -32.09 -1.43
N LEU A 115 5.70 -31.04 -2.12
CA LEU A 115 5.69 -29.67 -1.58
C LEU A 115 4.26 -29.16 -1.37
N ARG A 116 3.31 -29.56 -2.22
CA ARG A 116 1.87 -29.28 -2.03
C ARG A 116 1.34 -29.92 -0.75
N PHE A 117 1.73 -31.17 -0.47
CA PHE A 117 1.35 -31.88 0.75
C PHE A 117 1.95 -31.22 2.01
N PHE A 118 3.24 -30.87 2.00
CA PHE A 118 3.86 -30.14 3.10
C PHE A 118 3.23 -28.75 3.32
N SER A 119 2.89 -28.05 2.23
CA SER A 119 2.18 -26.76 2.30
C SER A 119 0.80 -26.91 2.93
N TRP A 120 0.07 -27.97 2.57
CA TRP A 120 -1.23 -28.31 3.16
C TRP A 120 -1.11 -28.64 4.65
N MET A 121 -0.14 -29.48 5.05
CA MET A 121 0.10 -29.79 6.47
C MET A 121 0.44 -28.51 7.27
N LYS A 122 1.30 -27.64 6.73
CA LYS A 122 1.62 -26.36 7.36
C LYS A 122 0.38 -25.49 7.52
N LYS A 123 -0.51 -25.46 6.53
CA LYS A 123 -1.78 -24.73 6.62
C LYS A 123 -2.65 -25.28 7.76
N GLN A 124 -2.84 -26.60 7.84
CA GLN A 124 -3.63 -27.22 8.91
C GLN A 124 -3.06 -26.92 10.30
N TYR A 125 -1.73 -26.94 10.44
CA TYR A 125 -1.07 -26.53 11.68
C TYR A 125 -1.35 -25.06 12.03
N CYS A 126 -1.16 -24.13 11.09
CA CYS A 126 -1.42 -22.71 11.34
C CYS A 126 -2.90 -22.44 11.69
N ASP A 127 -3.83 -23.08 10.99
CA ASP A 127 -5.28 -22.94 11.23
C ASP A 127 -5.64 -23.49 12.63
N PHE A 128 -5.01 -24.59 13.07
CA PHE A 128 -5.22 -25.16 14.41
C PHE A 128 -4.67 -24.27 15.53
N PHE A 129 -3.54 -23.62 15.32
CA PHE A 129 -2.89 -22.75 16.30
C PHE A 129 -3.26 -21.25 16.16
N ASN A 130 -4.22 -20.90 15.31
CA ASN A 130 -4.59 -19.51 14.98
C ASN A 130 -3.38 -18.62 14.59
N LEU A 131 -2.39 -19.22 13.91
CA LEU A 131 -1.21 -18.50 13.44
C LEU A 131 -1.45 -17.90 12.05
N PRO A 132 -0.90 -16.71 11.76
CA PRO A 132 -1.04 -16.08 10.44
C PRO A 132 -0.36 -16.92 9.37
N ASN A 133 -1.17 -17.51 8.47
CA ASN A 133 -0.65 -18.31 7.37
C ASN A 133 -0.36 -17.44 6.14
N GLY A 134 0.92 -17.36 5.75
CA GLY A 134 1.35 -16.66 4.53
C GLY A 134 0.82 -17.24 3.22
N GLN A 135 0.14 -18.40 3.23
CA GLN A 135 -0.53 -18.93 2.03
C GLN A 135 -1.88 -18.25 1.74
N ILE A 136 -2.45 -17.51 2.71
CA ILE A 136 -3.71 -16.76 2.53
C ILE A 136 -3.57 -15.69 1.44
N THR A 137 -2.35 -15.25 1.18
CA THR A 137 -2.02 -14.20 0.21
C THR A 137 -1.81 -14.73 -1.21
N ASN A 138 -1.80 -16.05 -1.41
CA ASN A 138 -1.62 -16.66 -2.72
C ASN A 138 -2.74 -16.25 -3.70
N PHE A 139 -2.37 -15.80 -4.90
CA PHE A 139 -3.29 -15.29 -5.93
C PHE A 139 -4.14 -14.09 -5.49
N LYS A 140 -3.77 -13.44 -4.38
CA LYS A 140 -4.34 -12.15 -3.98
C LYS A 140 -3.46 -11.01 -4.49
N VAL A 141 -3.88 -9.79 -4.18
CA VAL A 141 -3.17 -8.56 -4.51
C VAL A 141 -2.52 -7.98 -3.26
N GLY A 142 -1.29 -7.48 -3.40
CA GLY A 142 -0.54 -6.76 -2.38
C GLY A 142 -0.34 -5.29 -2.77
N ASN A 143 0.38 -4.55 -1.92
CA ASN A 143 0.62 -3.10 -2.14
C ASN A 143 1.69 -2.84 -3.22
N GLY A 144 2.75 -3.64 -3.28
CA GLY A 144 3.72 -3.68 -4.39
C GLY A 144 4.31 -2.36 -4.87
N GLY A 145 4.39 -1.34 -4.00
CA GLY A 145 4.83 0.02 -4.37
C GLY A 145 3.76 0.87 -5.07
N LEU A 146 2.82 0.25 -5.79
CA LEU A 146 1.75 0.93 -6.52
C LEU A 146 0.41 0.28 -6.20
N SER A 147 -0.51 1.03 -5.59
CA SER A 147 -1.86 0.55 -5.30
C SER A 147 -2.91 1.64 -5.42
N LEU A 148 -4.03 1.36 -6.10
CA LEU A 148 -5.20 2.21 -6.18
C LEU A 148 -6.21 1.76 -5.13
N ARG A 149 -6.72 2.70 -4.32
CA ARG A 149 -7.58 2.42 -3.18
C ARG A 149 -8.80 3.32 -3.20
N LYS A 150 -10.00 2.73 -3.11
CA LYS A 150 -11.24 3.48 -2.96
C LYS A 150 -11.35 3.98 -1.52
N VAL A 151 -11.39 5.30 -1.33
CA VAL A 151 -11.25 5.92 0.00
C VAL A 151 -12.37 5.47 0.93
N GLU A 152 -13.62 5.53 0.47
CA GLU A 152 -14.78 5.12 1.26
C GLU A 152 -14.68 3.67 1.74
N SER A 153 -14.38 2.74 0.82
CA SER A 153 -14.25 1.32 1.14
C SER A 153 -13.15 1.05 2.16
N PHE A 154 -12.01 1.73 2.03
CA PHE A 154 -10.91 1.60 2.98
C PHE A 154 -11.19 2.23 4.34
N LEU A 155 -11.85 3.40 4.37
CA LEU A 155 -12.26 4.05 5.62
C LEU A 155 -13.26 3.18 6.38
N ASN A 156 -14.25 2.62 5.68
CA ASN A 156 -15.22 1.68 6.26
C ASN A 156 -14.54 0.40 6.76
N ALA A 157 -13.60 -0.16 5.99
CA ALA A 157 -12.84 -1.34 6.40
C ALA A 157 -11.97 -1.06 7.64
N ALA A 158 -11.30 0.09 7.72
CA ALA A 158 -10.49 0.48 8.88
C ALA A 158 -11.34 0.55 10.16
N LYS A 159 -12.57 1.07 10.06
CA LYS A 159 -13.55 1.14 11.15
C LYS A 159 -14.05 -0.24 11.57
N GLN A 160 -14.59 -1.00 10.61
CA GLN A 160 -15.28 -2.27 10.89
C GLN A 160 -14.32 -3.39 11.29
N LEU A 161 -13.11 -3.41 10.71
CA LEU A 161 -12.13 -4.48 10.91
C LEU A 161 -11.07 -4.09 11.95
N ARG A 162 -11.28 -3.02 12.71
CA ARG A 162 -10.32 -2.54 13.73
C ARG A 162 -9.79 -3.64 14.67
N PRO A 163 -10.60 -4.56 15.22
CA PRO A 163 -10.09 -5.65 16.06
C PRO A 163 -9.15 -6.59 15.30
N VAL A 164 -9.47 -6.89 14.04
CA VAL A 164 -8.67 -7.76 13.16
C VAL A 164 -7.35 -7.08 12.81
N ILE A 165 -7.41 -5.80 12.43
CA ILE A 165 -6.22 -4.99 12.12
C ILE A 165 -5.27 -4.96 13.33
N GLN A 166 -5.79 -4.70 14.54
CA GLN A 166 -4.98 -4.68 15.76
C GLN A 166 -4.34 -6.04 16.05
N HIS A 167 -5.08 -7.13 15.88
CA HIS A 167 -4.53 -8.48 16.02
C HIS A 167 -3.33 -8.70 15.09
N TYR A 168 -3.48 -8.41 13.79
CA TYR A 168 -2.39 -8.59 12.81
C TYR A 168 -1.23 -7.60 12.99
N LEU A 169 -1.48 -6.38 13.47
CA LEU A 169 -0.41 -5.41 13.76
C LEU A 169 0.39 -5.77 15.02
N SER A 170 -0.22 -6.48 15.99
CA SER A 170 0.46 -6.95 17.20
C SER A 170 1.41 -8.13 16.94
N GLY A 171 1.19 -8.86 15.84
CA GLY A 171 2.03 -9.99 15.42
C GLY A 171 3.40 -9.51 14.94
N LYS A 172 4.45 -9.70 15.75
CA LYS A 172 5.84 -9.53 15.31
C LYS A 172 6.11 -10.48 14.15
N ARG A 173 6.28 -9.94 12.94
CA ARG A 173 6.96 -10.64 11.86
C ARG A 173 8.46 -10.60 12.17
N HIS A 174 8.96 -11.68 12.75
CA HIS A 174 10.39 -11.97 12.83
C HIS A 174 10.96 -12.27 11.45
#